data_AF-A0A4P8XZH9-F1
#
_entry.id   AF-A0A4P8XZH9-F1
#
_cell.length_a   1.000
_cell.length_b   1.000
_cell.length_c   1.000
_cell.angle_alpha   90.00
_cell.angle_beta   90.00
_cell.angle_gamma   90.00
#
_symmetry.space_group_name_H-M   'P 1'
#
loop_
_entity.id
_entity.type
_entity.pdbx_description
1 polymer ?
#
loop_
_entity_poly.entity_id
_entity_poly.type
_entity_poly.pdbx_seq_one_letter_code
_entity_poly.pdbx_strand_id
1 'polypeptide(L)' 'MRLDKYLKVSRIIKRRTVANEACDAGKVLVNGKVARASTKINEGDRIDLTLGERTVSVEVVSVKETVRKEDAVTLYKPIS' A
#
# COMPACT_ATOMS: atom_id res chain seq x y z
N MET A 1 -9.62 -2.84 -4.31
CA MET A 1 -8.48 -3.23 -5.20
C MET A 1 -7.59 -4.23 -4.46
N ARG A 2 -6.76 -5.05 -5.12
CA ARG A 2 -5.73 -5.85 -4.41
C ARG A 2 -4.60 -4.97 -3.88
N LEU A 3 -4.02 -5.32 -2.73
CA LEU A 3 -2.93 -4.61 -2.07
C LEU A 3 -1.72 -4.38 -2.99
N ASP A 4 -1.27 -5.42 -3.70
CA ASP A 4 -0.13 -5.32 -4.63
C ASP A 4 -0.37 -4.30 -5.75
N LYS A 5 -1.58 -4.28 -6.31
CA LYS A 5 -1.98 -3.30 -7.32
C LYS A 5 -2.08 -1.90 -6.71
N TYR A 6 -2.62 -1.78 -5.49
CA TYR A 6 -2.76 -0.50 -4.81
C TYR A 6 -1.40 0.15 -4.53
N LEU A 7 -0.45 -0.61 -3.99
CA LEU A 7 0.91 -0.13 -3.70
C LEU A 7 1.65 0.33 -4.97
N LYS A 8 1.40 -0.34 -6.11
CA LYS A 8 1.92 0.08 -7.42
C LYS A 8 1.28 1.36 -7.93
N VAL A 9 -0.04 1.47 -7.82
CA VAL A 9 -0.82 2.60 -8.37
C VAL A 9 -0.60 3.87 -7.56
N SER A 10 -0.57 3.77 -6.23
CA SER A 10 -0.20 4.85 -5.30
C SER A 10 1.29 5.24 -5.36
N ARG A 11 2.11 4.45 -6.06
CA ARG A 11 3.57 4.63 -6.19
C ARG A 11 4.36 4.57 -4.89
N ILE A 12 3.77 4.02 -3.82
CA ILE A 12 4.48 3.68 -2.59
C ILE A 12 5.56 2.63 -2.89
N ILE A 13 5.20 1.60 -3.68
CA ILE A 13 6.15 0.62 -4.21
C ILE A 13 6.09 0.66 -5.74
N LYS A 14 7.21 1.02 -6.38
CA LYS A 14 7.25 1.20 -7.85
C LYS A 14 7.16 -0.11 -8.64
N ARG A 15 7.50 -1.25 -8.03
CA ARG A 15 7.56 -2.57 -8.68
C ARG A 15 6.61 -3.54 -7.99
N ARG A 16 5.79 -4.24 -8.79
CA ARG A 16 4.80 -5.19 -8.28
C ARG A 16 5.43 -6.42 -7.61
N THR A 17 6.61 -6.85 -8.09
CA THR A 17 7.38 -7.94 -7.47
C THR A 17 7.77 -7.61 -6.04
N VAL A 18 8.31 -6.40 -5.82
CA VAL A 18 8.72 -5.92 -4.49
C VAL A 18 7.52 -5.82 -3.53
N ALA A 19 6.35 -5.44 -4.05
CA ALA A 19 5.13 -5.41 -3.24
C ALA A 19 4.71 -6.82 -2.78
N ASN A 20 4.80 -7.81 -3.67
CA ASN A 20 4.55 -9.21 -3.32
C ASN A 20 5.56 -9.71 -2.28
N GLU A 21 6.85 -9.49 -2.52
CA GLU A 21 7.93 -9.89 -1.60
C GLU A 21 7.76 -9.26 -0.21
N ALA A 22 7.35 -7.99 -0.14
CA ALA A 22 7.07 -7.32 1.13
C ALA A 22 5.87 -7.92 1.86
N CYS A 23 4.80 -8.27 1.14
CA CYS A 23 3.64 -8.95 1.73
C CYS A 23 4.01 -10.35 2.22
N ASP A 24 4.79 -11.11 1.44
CA ASP A 24 5.21 -12.47 1.77
C ASP A 24 6.20 -12.50 2.95
N ALA A 25 7.06 -11.49 3.06
CA ALA A 25 7.95 -11.28 4.20
C ALA A 25 7.24 -10.76 5.47
N GLY A 26 5.92 -10.56 5.44
CA GLY A 26 5.16 -10.03 6.57
C GLY A 26 5.45 -8.56 6.90
N LYS A 27 6.04 -7.82 5.95
CA LYS A 27 6.41 -6.41 6.10
C LYS A 27 5.28 -5.45 5.78
N VAL A 28 4.10 -5.95 5.41
CA VAL A 28 2.92 -5.13 5.11
C VAL A 28 1.79 -5.53 6.03
N LEU A 29 1.32 -4.58 6.83
CA LEU A 29 0.15 -4.74 7.67
C LEU A 29 -0.98 -3.88 7.13
N VAL A 30 -2.20 -4.43 7.14
CA VAL A 30 -3.44 -3.71 6.87
C VAL A 30 -4.28 -3.78 8.13
N ASN A 31 -4.63 -2.62 8.68
CA ASN A 31 -5.38 -2.49 9.93
C ASN A 31 -4.75 -3.30 11.08
N GLY A 32 -3.40 -3.27 11.18
CA GLY A 32 -2.64 -3.98 12.21
C GLY A 32 -2.49 -5.49 11.99
N LYS A 33 -2.93 -6.05 10.86
CA LYS A 33 -2.80 -7.48 10.55
C LYS A 33 -1.93 -7.69 9.32
N VAL A 34 -1.06 -8.69 9.34
CA VAL A 34 -0.23 -9.06 8.18
C VAL A 34 -1.14 -9.37 7.00
N ALA A 35 -0.93 -8.66 5.89
CA ALA A 35 -1.75 -8.75 4.71
C ALA A 35 -1.00 -9.43 3.56
N ARG A 36 -1.69 -10.31 2.84
CA ARG A 36 -1.14 -10.89 1.60
C ARG A 36 -1.32 -9.93 0.43
N ALA A 37 -0.54 -10.13 -0.62
CA ALA A 37 -0.65 -9.35 -1.85
C ALA A 37 -2.07 -9.32 -2.47
N SER A 38 -2.85 -10.40 -2.27
CA SER A 38 -4.24 -10.51 -2.73
C SER A 38 -5.27 -9.83 -1.83
N THR A 39 -4.88 -9.31 -0.67
CA THR A 39 -5.78 -8.64 0.27
C THR A 39 -6.51 -7.50 -0.42
N LYS A 40 -7.84 -7.42 -0.22
CA LYS A 40 -8.67 -6.35 -0.77
C LYS A 40 -8.53 -5.11 0.11
N ILE A 41 -8.17 -4.00 -0.51
CA ILE A 41 -8.06 -2.68 0.09
C ILE A 41 -9.30 -1.86 -0.22
N ASN A 42 -9.80 -1.19 0.81
CA ASN A 42 -10.92 -0.24 0.82
C ASN A 42 -10.45 1.12 1.32
N GLU A 43 -11.27 2.14 1.11
CA GLU A 43 -11.03 3.50 1.60
C GLU A 43 -11.15 3.52 3.13
N GLY A 44 -10.27 4.26 3.79
CA GLY A 44 -10.12 4.29 5.25
C GLY A 44 -9.23 3.20 5.84
N ASP A 45 -8.75 2.23 5.04
CA ASP A 45 -7.82 1.22 5.54
C ASP A 45 -6.47 1.86 5.90
N ARG A 46 -5.88 1.41 7.01
CA ARG A 46 -4.51 1.77 7.41
C ARG A 46 -3.54 0.72 6.89
N ILE A 47 -2.50 1.16 6.18
CA ILE A 47 -1.43 0.30 5.67
C ILE A 47 -0.12 0.72 6.32
N ASP A 48 0.53 -0.23 7.01
CA ASP A 48 1.86 -0.05 7.58
C ASP A 48 2.85 -0.90 6.78
N LEU A 49 3.87 -0.26 6.22
CA LEU A 49 4.90 -0.88 5.38
C LEU A 49 6.27 -0.75 6.01
N THR A 50 6.94 -1.87 6.24
CA THR A 50 8.32 -1.90 6.73
C THR A 50 9.30 -2.00 5.56
N LEU A 51 9.96 -0.89 5.24
CA LEU A 51 10.95 -0.75 4.17
C LEU A 51 12.36 -0.67 4.76
N GLY A 52 13.00 -1.83 4.93
CA GLY A 52 14.31 -1.92 5.57
C GLY A 52 14.22 -1.49 7.04
N GLU A 53 14.93 -0.43 7.41
CA GLU A 53 14.92 0.15 8.76
C GLU A 53 13.80 1.16 9.01
N ARG A 54 13.04 1.55 7.97
CA ARG A 54 11.98 2.56 8.09
C ARG A 54 10.61 1.91 7.99
N THR A 55 9.72 2.29 8.89
CA THR A 55 8.29 1.98 8.79
C THR A 55 7.56 3.17 8.21
N VAL A 56 6.75 2.93 7.18
CA VAL A 56 5.91 3.92 6.52
C VAL A 56 4.47 3.56 6.77
N SER A 57 3.77 4.40 7.52
CA SER A 57 2.35 4.24 7.82
C SER A 57 1.54 5.19 6.93
N VAL A 58 0.51 4.67 6.28
CA VAL A 58 -0.37 5.44 5.41
C VAL A 58 -1.82 5.05 5.62
N GLU A 59 -2.73 6.00 5.44
CA GLU A 59 -4.17 5.80 5.38
C GLU A 59 -4.62 5.85 3.92
N VAL A 60 -5.48 4.92 3.53
CA VAL A 60 -6.05 4.88 2.18
C VAL A 60 -7.16 5.92 2.09
N VAL A 61 -6.95 6.96 1.28
CA VAL A 61 -7.95 8.01 1.04
C VAL A 61 -8.91 7.61 -0.07
N SER A 62 -8.38 7.03 -1.16
CA SER A 62 -9.21 6.56 -2.26
C SER A 62 -8.63 5.35 -2.98
N VAL A 63 -9.51 4.49 -3.51
CA VAL A 63 -9.12 3.28 -4.25
C VAL A 63 -9.58 3.37 -5.71
N LYS A 64 -8.72 3.93 -6.57
CA LYS A 64 -8.97 4.06 -8.03
C LYS A 64 -8.08 3.12 -8.84
N GLU A 65 -8.64 2.52 -9.90
CA GLU A 65 -7.91 1.56 -10.75
C GLU A 65 -6.84 2.19 -11.64
N THR A 66 -7.11 3.39 -12.12
CA THR A 66 -6.23 4.14 -13.00
C THR A 66 -6.15 5.57 -12.47
N VAL A 67 -4.96 6.01 -12.09
CA VAL A 67 -4.65 7.39 -11.74
C VAL A 67 -3.41 7.84 -12.50
N ARG A 68 -3.36 9.14 -12.80
CA ARG A 68 -2.17 9.75 -13.37
C ARG A 68 -1.06 9.81 -12.33
N LYS A 69 0.16 10.06 -12.79
CA LYS A 69 1.35 10.19 -11.92
C LYS A 69 1.13 11.19 -10.80
N GLU A 70 0.55 12.32 -11.16
CA GLU A 70 0.37 13.51 -10.33
C GLU A 70 -0.63 13.23 -9.21
N ASP A 71 -1.69 12.49 -9.53
CA ASP A 71 -2.77 12.18 -8.60
C ASP A 71 -2.47 11.00 -7.67
N ALA A 72 -1.42 10.21 -7.94
CA ALA A 72 -1.12 9.01 -7.16
C ALA A 72 -0.90 9.31 -5.66
N VAL A 73 -0.37 10.50 -5.35
CA VAL A 73 -0.15 10.98 -3.97
C VAL A 73 -1.47 11.29 -3.26
N THR A 74 -2.56 11.55 -4.00
CA THR A 74 -3.88 11.83 -3.41
C THR A 74 -4.64 10.57 -2.99
N LEU A 75 -4.14 9.38 -3.36
CA LEU A 75 -4.78 8.10 -3.01
C LEU A 75 -4.57 7.70 -1.55
N TYR A 76 -3.56 8.26 -0.88
CA TYR A 76 -3.23 7.94 0.50
C TYR A 76 -2.76 9.18 1.25
N LYS A 77 -2.81 9.11 2.58
CA LYS A 77 -2.28 10.13 3.47
C LYS A 77 -1.24 9.48 4.40
N PRO A 78 -0.01 9.99 4.47
CA PRO A 78 0.95 9.50 5.45
C PRO A 78 0.44 9.77 6.87
N ILE A 79 0.55 8.75 7.73
CA ILE A 79 0.27 8.83 9.16
C ILE A 79 1.64 8.99 9.84
N SER A 80 1.80 10.08 10.59
CA SER A 80 3.02 10.35 11.35
C SER A 80 3.17 9.46 12.58
#